data_AF-A0A4Q2Z543-F1
#
_entry.id   AF-A0A4Q2Z543-F1
#
_cell.length_a   1.000
_cell.length_b   1.000
_cell.length_c   1.000
_cell.angle_alpha   90.00
_cell.angle_beta   90.00
_cell.angle_gamma   90.00
#
_symmetry.space_group_name_H-M   'P 1'
#
loop_
_entity.id
_entity.type
_entity.pdbx_description
1 polymer ?
#
loop_
_entity_poly.entity_id
_entity_poly.type
_entity_poly.pdbx_seq_one_letter_code
_entity_poly.pdbx_strand_id
1 'polypeptide(L)'
;MIADFGWLAVAALAGPALLIALVPRRWLGRAMLGWAVMPLFVYIGVIVWESATRPDTRISLDDALLGFSLISAIAIIPWLTACAAGFALGFGLRTIFRRSSTASSPAAPPSAAPVANAAPLTGPLLRPAAPPSALAPSPLAGTAPLSPRVAAARSAPLAATPPPAAESLLSPDAQATEPHGAIRYDGADWEMAHIGFSGDGLRVGGRDVWTEEWKHVDTDPLQLPHPAHAGDLHRFTVQTIGEGATAARFAVSELSNGVYGFYVARGAAVPVSAVSGDGTLRYEKRYSTDRVAEGLSPEGWAVLTDVTTCAVLVDCQAWPASRIEGKANGTLFLWLTQDDGETLIRIDPAAQSFRNLGEAGADQPLADLSAYVDALRQTRVGQPPGYTYRRISPDGTIRTELEAVEWGNSHWVYSPRVIDIASGEIILDLWGSDWDATMSYPGSRRVRLDFRRYHFSGDLTIELDLADGRHRILREPGRTAPLPSGPLADARGAMEESGRRVAVFAAEQNAARPLWDDGVPASQFAAWRTAFVILFVAVVLIVVATLLSVGGSHQTAPAPVIIREIPKPDLSTRAFFKRDAKASVTGTHAAPDA
;
A
#
# COMPACT_ATOMS: atom_id res chain seq x y z
N MET A 1 -20.82 -33.77 37.44
CA MET A 1 -21.56 -33.94 36.17
C MET A 1 -21.93 -32.61 35.51
N ILE A 2 -22.79 -31.74 36.07
CA ILE A 2 -23.14 -30.45 35.42
C ILE A 2 -21.93 -29.51 35.27
N ALA A 3 -21.02 -29.48 36.26
CA ALA A 3 -19.80 -28.66 36.19
C ALA A 3 -18.79 -29.14 35.13
N ASP A 4 -18.75 -30.45 34.85
CA ASP A 4 -17.79 -31.04 33.91
C ASP A 4 -18.18 -30.80 32.44
N PHE A 5 -19.49 -30.79 32.15
CA PHE A 5 -20.01 -30.41 30.84
C PHE A 5 -19.82 -28.91 30.54
N GLY A 6 -19.78 -28.06 31.57
CA GLY A 6 -19.56 -26.62 31.42
C GLY A 6 -18.19 -26.30 30.81
N TRP A 7 -17.12 -26.98 31.26
CA TRP A 7 -15.77 -26.74 30.74
C TRP A 7 -15.58 -27.19 29.29
N LEU A 8 -16.22 -28.31 28.91
CA LEU A 8 -16.22 -28.78 27.52
C LEU A 8 -16.95 -27.81 26.60
N ALA A 9 -18.10 -27.27 27.03
CA ALA A 9 -18.82 -26.26 26.28
C ALA A 9 -18.02 -24.96 26.11
N VAL A 10 -17.34 -24.52 27.19
CA VAL A 10 -16.45 -23.35 27.13
C VAL A 10 -15.27 -23.60 26.19
N ALA A 11 -14.61 -24.76 26.25
CA ALA A 11 -13.50 -25.09 25.36
C ALA A 11 -13.92 -25.18 23.89
N ALA A 12 -15.08 -25.79 23.63
CA ALA A 12 -15.64 -25.94 22.28
C ALA A 12 -16.06 -24.60 21.65
N LEU A 13 -16.30 -23.56 22.45
CA LEU A 13 -16.68 -22.22 21.97
C LEU A 13 -15.49 -21.25 21.95
N ALA A 14 -14.69 -21.22 23.02
CA ALA A 14 -13.55 -20.32 23.18
C ALA A 14 -12.37 -20.68 22.28
N GLY A 15 -12.10 -21.98 22.09
CA GLY A 15 -11.04 -22.47 21.19
C GLY A 15 -11.20 -21.95 19.75
N PRO A 16 -12.32 -22.24 19.07
CA PRO A 16 -12.55 -21.72 17.71
C PRO A 16 -12.64 -20.19 17.66
N ALA A 17 -13.15 -19.51 18.70
CA ALA A 17 -13.16 -18.04 18.75
C ALA A 17 -11.75 -17.43 18.78
N LEU A 18 -10.87 -17.95 19.65
CA LEU A 18 -9.47 -17.52 19.71
C LEU A 18 -8.70 -17.87 18.44
N LEU A 19 -8.98 -19.03 17.85
CA LEU A 19 -8.40 -19.47 16.59
C LEU A 19 -8.71 -18.47 15.46
N ILE A 20 -9.96 -17.98 15.33
CA ILE A 20 -10.29 -16.95 14.35
C ILE A 20 -9.67 -15.59 14.69
N ALA A 21 -9.59 -15.24 15.96
CA ALA A 21 -9.03 -13.95 16.39
C ALA A 21 -7.53 -13.85 16.10
N LEU A 22 -6.78 -14.95 16.26
CA LEU A 22 -5.31 -14.95 16.24
C LEU A 22 -4.72 -15.45 14.92
N VAL A 23 -5.40 -16.32 14.17
CA VAL A 23 -4.83 -16.91 12.94
C VAL A 23 -4.77 -15.89 11.79
N PRO A 24 -3.64 -15.75 11.07
CA PRO A 24 -3.53 -14.88 9.90
C PRO A 24 -4.55 -15.23 8.82
N ARG A 25 -5.05 -14.22 8.09
CA ARG A 25 -6.20 -14.35 7.17
C ARG A 25 -5.98 -15.42 6.09
N ARG A 26 -4.74 -15.53 5.58
CA ARG A 26 -4.31 -16.55 4.61
C ARG A 26 -4.42 -18.00 5.09
N TRP A 27 -4.45 -18.24 6.40
CA TRP A 27 -4.55 -19.58 7.01
C TRP A 27 -5.91 -19.88 7.62
N LEU A 28 -6.79 -18.88 7.67
CA LEU A 28 -8.04 -18.94 8.42
C LEU A 28 -8.93 -20.11 7.96
N GLY A 29 -9.13 -20.26 6.65
CA GLY A 29 -9.96 -21.34 6.10
C GLY A 29 -9.43 -22.74 6.43
N ARG A 30 -8.10 -22.93 6.39
CA ARG A 30 -7.47 -24.22 6.73
C ARG A 30 -7.58 -24.54 8.22
N ALA A 31 -7.38 -23.53 9.07
CA ALA A 31 -7.50 -23.68 10.52
C ALA A 31 -8.96 -23.98 10.94
N MET A 32 -9.93 -23.30 10.32
CA MET A 32 -11.36 -23.56 10.53
C MET A 32 -11.73 -24.99 10.13
N LEU A 33 -11.31 -25.41 8.93
CA LEU A 33 -11.59 -26.76 8.44
C LEU A 33 -10.95 -27.81 9.36
N GLY A 34 -9.68 -27.65 9.72
CA GLY A 34 -8.96 -28.57 10.61
C GLY A 34 -9.62 -28.71 11.98
N TRP A 35 -10.11 -27.60 12.56
CA TRP A 35 -10.82 -27.63 13.83
C TRP A 35 -12.20 -28.28 13.71
N ALA A 36 -12.94 -28.01 12.64
CA ALA A 36 -14.27 -28.58 12.40
C ALA A 36 -14.23 -30.11 12.22
N VAL A 37 -13.18 -30.65 11.57
CA VAL A 37 -13.06 -32.10 11.32
C VAL A 37 -12.38 -32.87 12.46
N MET A 38 -11.90 -32.20 13.51
CA MET A 38 -11.16 -32.83 14.60
C MET A 38 -11.89 -34.02 15.28
N PRO A 39 -13.20 -33.96 15.56
CA PRO A 39 -13.92 -35.10 16.15
C PRO A 39 -13.93 -36.35 15.26
N LEU A 40 -13.90 -36.18 13.94
CA LEU A 40 -13.83 -37.30 13.00
C LEU A 40 -12.51 -38.04 13.13
N PHE A 41 -11.40 -37.30 13.26
CA PHE A 41 -10.07 -37.89 13.50
C PHE A 41 -10.00 -38.61 14.85
N VAL A 42 -10.59 -38.04 15.90
CA VAL A 42 -10.69 -38.70 17.22
C VAL A 42 -11.50 -39.99 17.11
N TYR A 43 -12.64 -39.96 16.43
CA TYR A 43 -13.47 -41.14 16.22
C TYR A 43 -12.73 -42.26 15.48
N ILE A 44 -12.05 -41.94 14.38
CA ILE A 44 -11.22 -42.90 13.65
C ILE A 44 -10.11 -43.45 14.56
N GLY A 45 -9.46 -42.58 15.33
CA GLY A 45 -8.42 -42.99 16.29
C GLY A 45 -8.93 -43.98 17.34
N VAL A 46 -10.15 -43.76 17.87
CA VAL A 46 -10.78 -44.68 18.83
C VAL A 46 -11.09 -46.04 18.20
N ILE A 47 -11.61 -46.06 16.96
CA ILE A 47 -11.85 -47.34 16.25
C ILE A 47 -10.55 -48.10 16.07
N VAL A 48 -9.50 -47.43 15.59
CA VAL A 48 -8.19 -48.05 15.37
C VAL A 48 -7.62 -48.57 16.69
N TRP A 49 -7.76 -47.81 17.77
CA TRP A 49 -7.31 -48.20 19.11
C TRP A 49 -8.04 -49.43 19.65
N GLU A 50 -9.38 -49.45 19.58
CA GLU A 50 -10.19 -50.61 20.01
C GLU A 50 -9.88 -51.84 19.17
N SER A 51 -9.74 -51.68 17.84
CA SER A 51 -9.36 -52.78 16.94
C SER A 51 -7.96 -53.33 17.25
N ALA A 52 -7.03 -52.48 17.68
CA ALA A 52 -5.67 -52.90 18.02
C ALA A 52 -5.59 -53.57 19.41
N THR A 53 -6.40 -53.12 20.38
CA THR A 53 -6.34 -53.58 21.77
C THR A 53 -7.26 -54.76 22.06
N ARG A 54 -8.29 -55.00 21.23
CA ARG A 54 -9.25 -56.11 21.40
C ARG A 54 -9.46 -56.89 20.08
N PRO A 55 -8.45 -57.64 19.63
CA PRO A 55 -8.47 -58.32 18.32
C PRO A 55 -9.57 -59.37 18.16
N ASP A 56 -10.12 -59.90 19.26
CA ASP A 56 -11.20 -60.88 19.24
C ASP A 56 -12.58 -60.26 18.92
N THR A 57 -12.69 -58.93 18.98
CA THR A 57 -13.91 -58.18 18.64
C THR A 57 -13.86 -57.82 17.16
N ARG A 58 -14.50 -58.62 16.31
CA ARG A 58 -14.71 -58.23 14.91
C ARG A 58 -15.79 -57.15 14.86
N ILE A 59 -15.39 -55.89 14.75
CA ILE A 59 -16.30 -54.77 14.51
C ILE A 59 -16.89 -54.96 13.11
N SER A 60 -18.18 -55.29 13.02
CA SER A 60 -18.86 -55.35 11.72
C SER A 60 -19.00 -53.95 11.13
N LEU A 61 -19.10 -53.84 9.80
CA LEU A 61 -19.34 -52.55 9.14
C LEU A 61 -20.62 -51.89 9.66
N ASP A 62 -21.65 -52.70 9.94
CA ASP A 62 -22.93 -52.22 10.44
C ASP A 62 -22.81 -51.66 11.86
N ASP A 63 -22.03 -52.29 12.74
CA ASP A 63 -21.75 -51.78 14.09
C ASP A 63 -20.93 -50.48 14.06
N ALA A 64 -19.98 -50.39 13.11
CA ALA A 64 -19.21 -49.16 12.90
C ALA A 64 -20.10 -48.02 12.39
N LEU A 65 -21.00 -48.27 11.43
CA LEU A 65 -21.93 -47.27 10.92
C LEU A 65 -22.96 -46.85 11.98
N LEU A 66 -23.48 -47.79 12.76
CA LEU A 66 -24.37 -47.49 13.88
C LEU A 66 -23.65 -46.64 14.94
N GLY A 67 -22.43 -47.03 15.34
CA GLY A 67 -21.58 -46.26 16.26
C GLY A 67 -21.28 -44.86 15.73
N PHE A 68 -20.97 -44.74 14.43
CA PHE A 68 -20.75 -43.44 13.79
C PHE A 68 -22.01 -42.58 13.83
N SER A 69 -23.19 -43.15 13.54
CA SER A 69 -24.44 -42.40 13.56
C SER A 69 -24.77 -41.86 14.97
N LEU A 70 -24.52 -42.67 16.01
CA LEU A 70 -24.78 -42.31 17.39
C LEU A 70 -23.79 -41.22 17.88
N ILE A 71 -22.51 -41.38 17.57
CA ILE A 71 -21.46 -40.40 17.90
C ILE A 71 -21.65 -39.12 17.09
N SER A 72 -22.12 -39.23 15.85
CA SER A 72 -22.44 -38.06 15.02
C SER A 72 -23.54 -37.21 15.67
N ALA A 73 -24.61 -37.85 16.13
CA ALA A 73 -25.73 -37.17 16.78
C ALA A 73 -25.35 -36.53 18.13
N ILE A 74 -24.53 -37.22 18.94
CA ILE A 74 -24.23 -36.79 20.31
C ILE A 74 -23.01 -35.86 20.38
N ALA A 75 -22.02 -36.03 19.50
CA ALA A 75 -20.74 -35.32 19.58
C ALA A 75 -20.46 -34.44 18.36
N ILE A 76 -20.61 -34.96 17.13
CA ILE A 76 -20.21 -34.22 15.92
C ILE A 76 -21.15 -33.04 15.65
N ILE A 77 -22.47 -33.24 15.70
CA ILE A 77 -23.42 -32.15 15.46
C ILE A 77 -23.25 -31.03 16.51
N PRO A 78 -23.28 -31.30 17.83
CA PRO A 78 -23.03 -30.26 18.83
C PRO A 78 -21.67 -29.58 18.69
N TRP A 79 -20.62 -30.33 18.32
CA TRP A 79 -19.29 -29.76 18.05
C TRP A 79 -19.32 -28.77 16.88
N LEU A 80 -19.93 -29.14 15.75
CA LEU A 80 -20.04 -28.26 14.59
C LEU A 80 -20.86 -27.01 14.91
N THR A 81 -21.93 -27.15 15.71
CA THR A 81 -22.72 -26.01 16.20
C THR A 81 -21.89 -25.08 17.10
N ALA A 82 -21.12 -25.64 18.04
CA ALA A 82 -20.23 -24.88 18.91
C ALA A 82 -19.10 -24.19 18.11
N CYS A 83 -18.54 -24.86 17.10
CA CYS A 83 -17.55 -24.29 16.20
C CYS A 83 -18.12 -23.11 15.42
N ALA A 84 -19.32 -23.24 14.85
CA ALA A 84 -19.97 -22.15 14.13
C ALA A 84 -20.18 -20.92 15.02
N ALA A 85 -20.67 -21.13 16.25
CA ALA A 85 -20.84 -20.05 17.24
C ALA A 85 -19.50 -19.41 17.66
N GLY A 86 -18.48 -20.24 17.93
CA GLY A 86 -17.13 -19.77 18.25
C GLY A 86 -16.50 -18.99 17.10
N PHE A 87 -16.65 -19.46 15.86
CA PHE A 87 -16.13 -18.75 14.70
C PHE A 87 -16.79 -17.38 14.52
N ALA A 88 -18.12 -17.30 14.66
CA ALA A 88 -18.85 -16.03 14.62
C ALA A 88 -18.37 -15.05 15.69
N LEU A 89 -18.18 -15.52 16.92
CA LEU A 89 -17.63 -14.72 18.02
C LEU A 89 -16.20 -14.24 17.71
N GLY A 90 -15.36 -15.13 17.21
CA GLY A 90 -13.99 -14.82 16.83
C GLY A 90 -13.88 -13.77 15.72
N PHE A 91 -14.78 -13.78 14.73
CA PHE A 91 -14.86 -12.72 13.73
C PHE A 91 -15.20 -11.37 14.36
N GLY A 92 -16.12 -11.34 15.33
CA GLY A 92 -16.44 -10.15 16.12
C GLY A 92 -15.22 -9.64 16.90
N LEU A 93 -14.57 -10.50 17.68
CA LEU A 93 -13.36 -10.16 18.45
C LEU A 93 -12.22 -9.64 17.56
N ARG A 94 -12.04 -10.22 16.38
CA ARG A 94 -11.01 -9.78 15.42
C ARG A 94 -11.21 -8.33 14.96
N THR A 95 -12.45 -7.85 14.87
CA THR A 95 -12.71 -6.43 14.55
C THR A 95 -12.34 -5.50 15.70
N ILE A 96 -12.54 -5.95 16.95
CA ILE A 96 -12.22 -5.18 18.16
C ILE A 96 -10.71 -5.08 18.35
N PHE A 97 -9.98 -6.21 18.28
CA PHE A 97 -8.52 -6.21 18.44
C PHE A 97 -7.81 -5.36 17.38
N ARG A 98 -8.33 -5.31 16.15
CA ARG A 98 -7.80 -4.44 15.10
C ARG A 98 -7.97 -2.95 15.37
N ARG A 99 -9.00 -2.53 16.12
CA ARG A 99 -9.22 -1.13 16.48
C ARG A 99 -8.31 -0.65 17.60
N SER A 100 -7.88 -1.55 18.49
CA SER A 100 -7.07 -1.19 19.66
C SER A 100 -5.59 -0.99 19.35
N SER A 101 -5.08 -1.51 18.23
CA SER A 101 -3.67 -1.36 17.85
C SER A 101 -3.31 0.03 17.31
N THR A 102 -4.28 0.93 17.14
CA THR A 102 -4.06 2.29 16.64
C THR A 102 -3.90 3.34 17.75
N ALA A 103 -3.99 2.95 19.03
CA ALA A 103 -3.83 3.88 20.15
C ALA A 103 -2.34 4.11 20.47
N SER A 104 -1.88 5.32 20.12
CA SER A 104 -0.70 6.06 20.56
C SER A 104 0.32 5.31 21.42
N SER A 105 1.47 4.99 20.81
CA SER A 105 2.68 4.70 21.56
C SER A 105 3.09 5.98 22.31
N PRO A 106 3.23 5.96 23.66
CA PRO A 106 3.63 7.13 24.42
C PRO A 106 5.06 7.54 24.05
N ALA A 107 5.25 8.85 23.84
CA ALA A 107 6.53 9.45 23.51
C ALA A 107 7.60 9.05 24.54
N ALA A 108 8.70 8.45 24.07
CA ALA A 108 9.84 8.11 24.90
C ALA A 108 10.52 9.39 25.44
N PRO A 109 10.93 9.43 26.72
CA PRO A 109 11.60 10.59 27.28
C PRO A 109 13.01 10.82 26.67
N PRO A 110 13.49 12.08 26.63
CA PRO A 110 14.78 12.41 26.04
C PRO A 110 15.93 11.80 26.85
N SER A 111 16.74 10.96 26.19
CA SER A 111 17.94 10.35 26.79
C SER A 111 19.12 11.33 26.73
N ALA A 112 19.83 11.47 27.85
CA ALA A 112 20.90 12.42 28.08
C ALA A 112 22.14 12.17 27.20
N ALA A 113 22.81 13.26 26.82
CA ALA A 113 23.99 13.28 25.96
C ALA A 113 25.21 12.56 26.58
N PRO A 114 25.98 11.78 25.79
CA PRO A 114 27.23 11.22 26.26
C PRO A 114 28.42 12.16 26.05
N VAL A 115 29.30 12.14 27.05
CA VAL A 115 30.54 12.88 27.22
C VAL A 115 31.61 12.42 26.21
N ALA A 116 32.32 13.38 25.64
CA ALA A 116 33.44 13.20 24.72
C ALA A 116 34.62 12.46 25.37
N ASN A 117 35.21 11.50 24.65
CA ASN A 117 36.55 11.00 24.98
C ASN A 117 37.36 10.62 23.72
N ALA A 118 38.51 11.29 23.63
CA ALA A 118 39.85 10.85 23.24
C ALA A 118 40.15 10.31 21.82
N ALA A 119 41.25 10.87 21.29
CA ALA A 119 41.82 10.76 19.95
C ALA A 119 42.49 9.42 19.61
N PRO A 120 42.68 9.10 18.31
CA PRO A 120 43.47 7.94 17.88
C PRO A 120 44.95 8.30 17.63
N LEU A 121 45.82 7.40 18.08
CA LEU A 121 47.26 7.37 17.79
C LEU A 121 47.54 6.93 16.34
N THR A 122 48.49 7.61 15.72
CA THR A 122 49.07 7.40 14.40
C THR A 122 49.97 6.16 14.33
N GLY A 123 49.91 5.42 13.22
CA GLY A 123 50.88 4.38 12.86
C GLY A 123 51.12 4.35 11.33
N PRO A 124 52.36 4.15 10.84
CA PRO A 124 52.77 4.53 9.48
C PRO A 124 52.62 3.43 8.41
N LEU A 125 52.57 3.94 7.17
CA LEU A 125 52.45 3.33 5.85
C LEU A 125 53.45 2.20 5.54
N LEU A 126 52.97 1.19 4.82
CA LEU A 126 53.80 0.30 3.98
C LEU A 126 53.22 0.25 2.56
N ARG A 127 54.04 0.72 1.62
CA ARG A 127 53.80 0.88 0.18
C ARG A 127 54.31 -0.37 -0.56
N PRO A 128 53.54 -1.00 -1.46
CA PRO A 128 54.10 -1.92 -2.45
C PRO A 128 54.27 -1.26 -3.83
N ALA A 129 55.19 -1.86 -4.58
CA ALA A 129 55.91 -1.30 -5.71
C ALA A 129 55.15 -1.32 -7.05
N ALA A 130 55.55 -0.39 -7.92
CA ALA A 130 55.18 -0.34 -9.34
C ALA A 130 56.07 -1.26 -10.20
N PRO A 131 55.55 -1.72 -11.35
CA PRO A 131 56.40 -2.07 -12.49
C PRO A 131 55.86 -1.42 -13.80
N PRO A 132 56.50 -1.56 -14.97
CA PRO A 132 57.34 -0.50 -15.54
C PRO A 132 56.79 0.09 -16.84
N SER A 133 57.21 1.32 -17.15
CA SER A 133 57.04 1.97 -18.45
C SER A 133 57.81 1.26 -19.56
N ALA A 134 57.19 1.13 -20.74
CA ALA A 134 57.91 0.83 -21.98
C ALA A 134 57.29 1.59 -23.19
N LEU A 135 58.14 2.43 -23.79
CA LEU A 135 58.34 2.65 -25.23
C LEU A 135 57.23 3.32 -26.08
N ALA A 136 57.44 4.62 -26.33
CA ALA A 136 57.29 5.28 -27.64
C ALA A 136 58.72 5.45 -28.24
N PRO A 137 58.98 5.79 -29.53
CA PRO A 137 58.29 6.79 -30.38
C PRO A 137 58.11 6.35 -31.86
N SER A 138 57.47 7.09 -32.78
CA SER A 138 58.02 8.21 -33.56
C SER A 138 57.08 8.57 -34.76
N PRO A 139 57.33 9.63 -35.59
CA PRO A 139 56.35 10.68 -35.87
C PRO A 139 56.10 10.96 -37.37
N LEU A 140 55.27 11.96 -37.71
CA LEU A 140 55.36 12.89 -38.87
C LEU A 140 54.11 13.80 -38.86
N ALA A 141 54.23 15.08 -38.50
CA ALA A 141 54.60 16.24 -39.32
C ALA A 141 53.44 16.81 -40.17
N GLY A 142 53.09 18.07 -39.90
CA GLY A 142 52.07 18.82 -40.62
C GLY A 142 51.80 20.19 -39.99
N THR A 143 52.78 21.09 -40.09
CA THR A 143 52.78 22.51 -39.68
C THR A 143 51.91 23.40 -40.57
N ALA A 144 51.18 24.36 -39.97
CA ALA A 144 51.08 25.77 -40.42
C ALA A 144 50.21 26.63 -39.46
N PRO A 145 50.40 27.97 -39.38
CA PRO A 145 50.36 28.71 -38.10
C PRO A 145 49.48 29.99 -38.07
N LEU A 146 49.56 30.70 -36.93
CA LEU A 146 49.17 32.12 -36.61
C LEU A 146 47.70 32.30 -36.15
N SER A 147 47.37 32.99 -35.05
CA SER A 147 47.96 34.21 -34.45
C SER A 147 47.64 34.39 -32.94
N PRO A 148 48.32 35.33 -32.24
CA PRO A 148 48.30 35.48 -30.77
C PRO A 148 47.57 36.75 -30.27
N ARG A 149 47.07 36.71 -29.02
CA ARG A 149 46.72 37.82 -28.09
C ARG A 149 45.68 37.28 -27.07
N VAL A 150 45.64 37.52 -25.75
CA VAL A 150 46.22 38.51 -24.83
C VAL A 150 46.43 37.83 -23.46
N ALA A 151 47.37 38.36 -22.70
CA ALA A 151 47.79 37.96 -21.37
C ALA A 151 46.72 38.07 -20.24
N ALA A 152 46.89 37.16 -19.28
CA ALA A 152 46.88 37.35 -17.83
C ALA A 152 45.78 38.21 -17.17
N ALA A 153 44.90 37.53 -16.42
CA ALA A 153 44.37 38.06 -15.17
C ALA A 153 44.34 36.97 -14.09
N ARG A 154 44.77 37.38 -12.90
CA ARG A 154 45.09 36.59 -11.72
C ARG A 154 43.85 35.88 -11.14
N SER A 155 44.05 34.63 -10.73
CA SER A 155 43.15 33.89 -9.85
C SER A 155 43.22 34.46 -8.42
N ALA A 156 42.06 34.87 -7.89
CA ALA A 156 41.83 35.05 -6.46
C ALA A 156 40.82 33.96 -6.01
N PRO A 157 40.96 33.39 -4.80
CA PRO A 157 40.10 32.31 -4.35
C PRO A 157 38.73 32.87 -3.89
N LEU A 158 37.65 32.37 -4.48
CA LEU A 158 36.30 32.62 -3.98
C LEU A 158 36.11 31.78 -2.70
N ALA A 159 35.81 32.47 -1.59
CA ALA A 159 35.40 31.85 -0.34
C ALA A 159 34.10 31.07 -0.56
N ALA A 160 34.07 29.83 -0.06
CA ALA A 160 32.89 28.99 -0.06
C ALA A 160 31.87 29.53 0.95
N THR A 161 30.74 30.03 0.45
CA THR A 161 29.54 30.28 1.25
C THR A 161 28.85 28.92 1.52
N PRO A 162 28.57 28.54 2.77
CA PRO A 162 27.86 27.30 3.06
C PRO A 162 26.38 27.39 2.60
N PRO A 163 25.76 26.27 2.20
CA PRO A 163 24.34 26.25 1.86
C PRO A 163 23.45 26.45 3.10
N PRO A 164 22.27 27.09 2.99
CA PRO A 164 21.35 27.24 4.11
C PRO A 164 20.72 25.89 4.47
N ALA A 165 20.55 25.69 5.77
CA ALA A 165 19.94 24.50 6.36
C ALA A 165 18.46 24.38 5.97
N ALA A 166 18.02 23.15 5.70
CA ALA A 166 16.61 22.80 5.58
C ALA A 166 15.95 22.92 6.96
N GLU A 167 15.15 23.96 7.16
CA GLU A 167 14.28 24.07 8.33
C GLU A 167 13.06 23.16 8.16
N SER A 168 12.90 22.28 9.14
CA SER A 168 11.75 21.41 9.34
C SER A 168 10.51 22.25 9.68
N LEU A 169 9.56 22.35 8.76
CA LEU A 169 8.22 22.90 9.02
C LEU A 169 7.41 21.91 9.87
N LEU A 170 7.59 21.99 11.19
CA LEU A 170 6.64 21.46 12.18
C LEU A 170 5.70 22.60 12.60
N SER A 171 4.40 22.30 12.66
CA SER A 171 3.35 23.20 13.16
C SER A 171 3.68 23.83 14.51
N PRO A 172 3.46 25.14 14.68
CA PRO A 172 3.22 25.72 15.99
C PRO A 172 1.71 25.91 16.22
N ASP A 173 1.20 25.29 17.27
CA ASP A 173 -0.04 25.74 17.91
C ASP A 173 0.16 27.20 18.40
N ALA A 174 -0.82 28.03 18.05
CA ALA A 174 -1.23 29.28 18.69
C ALA A 174 -0.14 30.14 19.36
N GLN A 175 0.45 31.07 18.59
CA GLN A 175 0.99 32.32 19.15
C GLN A 175 0.44 33.55 18.43
N ALA A 176 0.31 34.61 19.21
CA ALA A 176 -0.58 35.75 19.03
C ALA A 176 -0.27 36.62 17.78
N THR A 177 -1.37 37.14 17.23
CA THR A 177 -1.53 38.09 16.12
C THR A 177 -0.66 39.35 16.22
N GLU A 178 0.35 39.43 15.35
CA GLU A 178 0.74 40.68 14.69
C GLU A 178 -0.33 41.02 13.62
N PRO A 179 -0.60 42.30 13.30
CA PRO A 179 -1.64 42.68 12.35
C PRO A 179 -1.22 42.29 10.93
N HIS A 180 -1.65 41.10 10.52
CA HIS A 180 -1.52 40.60 9.15
C HIS A 180 -2.07 41.62 8.15
N GLY A 181 -1.31 41.83 7.07
CA GLY A 181 -1.73 42.61 5.91
C GLY A 181 -3.14 42.23 5.46
N ALA A 182 -3.86 43.20 4.92
CA ALA A 182 -5.26 43.07 4.54
C ALA A 182 -5.47 41.83 3.67
N ILE A 183 -6.20 40.86 4.22
CA ILE A 183 -6.52 39.61 3.53
C ILE A 183 -7.47 39.93 2.38
N ARG A 184 -7.04 39.67 1.14
CA ARG A 184 -7.83 39.93 -0.07
C ARG A 184 -8.66 38.71 -0.46
N TYR A 185 -9.97 38.91 -0.62
CA TYR A 185 -10.86 37.92 -1.21
C TYR A 185 -10.87 38.11 -2.72
N ASP A 186 -10.12 37.28 -3.45
CA ASP A 186 -9.83 37.47 -4.89
C ASP A 186 -10.37 36.31 -5.75
N GLY A 187 -11.42 35.60 -5.29
CA GLY A 187 -11.92 34.39 -5.92
C GLY A 187 -12.42 34.53 -7.38
N ALA A 188 -12.57 35.75 -7.89
CA ALA A 188 -12.97 35.99 -9.28
C ALA A 188 -11.83 35.72 -10.30
N ASP A 189 -10.57 35.77 -9.87
CA ASP A 189 -9.43 35.59 -10.77
C ASP A 189 -8.79 34.20 -10.65
N TRP A 190 -9.37 33.34 -9.83
CA TRP A 190 -8.87 31.99 -9.57
C TRP A 190 -9.95 30.95 -9.87
N GLU A 191 -9.49 29.79 -10.36
CA GLU A 191 -10.31 28.64 -10.65
C GLU A 191 -9.73 27.43 -9.93
N MET A 192 -10.62 26.63 -9.34
CA MET A 192 -10.23 25.39 -8.67
C MET A 192 -9.62 24.45 -9.70
N ALA A 193 -8.38 24.04 -9.45
CA ALA A 193 -7.65 23.16 -10.34
C ALA A 193 -7.71 21.71 -9.88
N HIS A 194 -7.52 21.47 -8.58
CA HIS A 194 -7.37 20.12 -8.03
C HIS A 194 -7.48 20.06 -6.50
N ILE A 195 -7.90 18.91 -5.97
CA ILE A 195 -7.61 18.48 -4.60
C ILE A 195 -6.94 17.12 -4.68
N GLY A 196 -5.81 16.95 -4.01
CA GLY A 196 -5.21 15.63 -3.93
C GLY A 196 -3.95 15.56 -3.09
N PHE A 197 -3.11 14.57 -3.38
CA PHE A 197 -1.99 14.17 -2.56
C PHE A 197 -0.68 14.31 -3.32
N SER A 198 0.43 14.38 -2.59
CA SER A 198 1.75 14.42 -3.21
C SER A 198 1.95 13.23 -4.17
N GLY A 199 2.31 13.51 -5.41
CA GLY A 199 2.57 12.50 -6.45
C GLY A 199 1.33 11.96 -7.16
N ASP A 200 0.16 12.57 -7.00
CA ASP A 200 -1.06 12.17 -7.73
C ASP A 200 -1.07 12.54 -9.23
N GLY A 201 0.01 13.17 -9.71
CA GLY A 201 0.20 13.53 -11.11
C GLY A 201 -0.55 14.78 -11.56
N LEU A 202 -0.95 15.66 -10.62
CA LEU A 202 -1.44 17.01 -10.95
C LEU A 202 -0.44 17.75 -11.84
N ARG A 203 -0.92 18.29 -12.96
CA ARG A 203 -0.12 19.15 -13.84
C ARG A 203 -0.72 20.54 -13.95
N VAL A 204 0.10 21.58 -13.79
CA VAL A 204 -0.25 22.98 -14.00
C VAL A 204 0.65 23.55 -15.10
N GLY A 205 0.05 24.16 -16.14
CA GLY A 205 0.79 24.60 -17.32
C GLY A 205 1.53 23.47 -18.04
N GLY A 206 1.01 22.23 -17.97
CA GLY A 206 1.66 21.04 -18.53
C GLY A 206 2.86 20.52 -17.76
N ARG A 207 3.17 21.06 -16.56
CA ARG A 207 4.26 20.60 -15.69
C ARG A 207 3.71 19.85 -14.50
N ASP A 208 4.33 18.73 -14.13
CA ASP A 208 3.94 17.97 -12.94
C ASP A 208 4.34 18.74 -11.68
N VAL A 209 3.33 19.21 -10.95
CA VAL A 209 3.50 20.11 -9.81
C VAL A 209 4.36 19.44 -8.74
N TRP A 210 4.26 18.13 -8.55
CA TRP A 210 4.93 17.44 -7.45
C TRP A 210 6.42 17.17 -7.70
N THR A 211 6.85 17.21 -8.95
CA THR A 211 8.25 16.96 -9.35
C THR A 211 9.07 18.23 -9.51
N GLU A 212 8.41 19.38 -9.58
CA GLU A 212 9.03 20.68 -9.82
C GLU A 212 9.31 21.39 -8.50
N GLU A 213 10.35 22.23 -8.48
CA GLU A 213 10.63 23.11 -7.34
C GLU A 213 9.58 24.23 -7.27
N TRP A 214 8.93 24.39 -6.12
CA TRP A 214 7.94 25.44 -5.91
C TRP A 214 8.64 26.72 -5.48
N LYS A 215 8.55 27.75 -6.32
CA LYS A 215 9.09 29.07 -6.03
C LYS A 215 7.96 29.97 -5.54
N HIS A 216 8.11 30.46 -4.31
CA HIS A 216 7.16 31.39 -3.71
C HIS A 216 7.08 32.68 -4.52
N VAL A 217 5.85 33.13 -4.80
CA VAL A 217 5.59 34.44 -5.39
C VAL A 217 5.33 35.39 -4.23
N ASP A 218 6.12 36.46 -4.15
CA ASP A 218 5.96 37.52 -3.14
C ASP A 218 4.66 38.31 -3.39
N THR A 219 3.56 37.76 -2.90
CA THR A 219 2.21 38.32 -2.96
C THR A 219 1.48 37.95 -1.68
N ASP A 220 0.52 38.79 -1.29
CA ASP A 220 -0.35 38.45 -0.17
C ASP A 220 -1.06 37.11 -0.45
N PRO A 221 -1.08 36.19 0.52
CA PRO A 221 -1.79 34.93 0.36
C PRO A 221 -3.29 35.17 0.20
N LEU A 222 -3.90 34.31 -0.60
CA LEU A 222 -5.29 34.40 -1.03
C LEU A 222 -6.21 33.72 -0.02
N GLN A 223 -7.40 34.27 0.21
CA GLN A 223 -8.50 33.50 0.78
C GLN A 223 -9.33 32.93 -0.36
N LEU A 224 -9.31 31.61 -0.50
CA LEU A 224 -10.10 30.88 -1.49
C LEU A 224 -10.96 29.84 -0.76
N PRO A 225 -12.12 29.48 -1.30
CA PRO A 225 -12.96 28.47 -0.70
C PRO A 225 -12.28 27.11 -0.63
N HIS A 226 -12.64 26.27 0.34
CA HIS A 226 -12.25 24.88 0.38
C HIS A 226 -12.88 24.19 -0.84
N PRO A 227 -12.13 23.45 -1.67
CA PRO A 227 -12.68 23.04 -2.94
C PRO A 227 -13.73 21.92 -2.87
N ALA A 228 -13.87 21.26 -1.72
CA ALA A 228 -14.99 20.36 -1.41
C ALA A 228 -16.05 20.98 -0.47
N HIS A 229 -15.77 22.13 0.14
CA HIS A 229 -16.64 22.78 1.13
C HIS A 229 -16.64 24.28 0.87
N ALA A 230 -17.40 24.72 -0.15
CA ALA A 230 -17.32 26.10 -0.65
C ALA A 230 -17.61 27.21 0.39
N GLY A 231 -18.20 26.86 1.55
CA GLY A 231 -18.43 27.78 2.67
C GLY A 231 -17.22 28.01 3.57
N ASP A 232 -16.22 27.13 3.55
CA ASP A 232 -15.01 27.24 4.36
C ASP A 232 -13.93 27.97 3.56
N LEU A 233 -13.27 28.97 4.13
CA LEU A 233 -12.19 29.70 3.45
C LEU A 233 -10.83 29.26 3.99
N HIS A 234 -9.89 28.98 3.08
CA HIS A 234 -8.53 28.62 3.39
C HIS A 234 -7.55 29.67 2.86
N ARG A 235 -6.43 29.82 3.56
CA ARG A 235 -5.32 30.67 3.15
C ARG A 235 -4.42 29.90 2.17
N PHE A 236 -4.35 30.34 0.93
CA PHE A 236 -3.49 29.77 -0.11
C PHE A 236 -2.28 30.65 -0.37
N THR A 237 -1.11 30.03 -0.47
CA THR A 237 0.10 30.72 -0.93
C THR A 237 0.21 30.59 -2.44
N VAL A 238 0.66 31.65 -3.10
CA VAL A 238 0.86 31.61 -4.56
C VAL A 238 2.28 31.16 -4.85
N GLN A 239 2.39 30.16 -5.72
CA GLN A 239 3.61 29.50 -6.09
C GLN A 239 3.76 29.53 -7.62
N THR A 240 5.00 29.36 -8.07
CA THR A 240 5.34 29.15 -9.48
C THR A 240 6.22 27.92 -9.63
N ILE A 241 6.03 27.21 -10.74
CA ILE A 241 6.92 26.12 -11.19
C ILE A 241 7.43 26.42 -12.59
N GLY A 242 8.64 25.98 -12.92
CA GLY A 242 9.33 26.31 -14.17
C GLY A 242 9.91 27.72 -14.20
N GLU A 243 10.38 28.16 -15.37
CA GLU A 243 11.07 29.44 -15.56
C GLU A 243 10.57 30.21 -16.79
N GLY A 244 10.73 31.53 -16.74
CA GLY A 244 10.46 32.46 -17.84
C GLY A 244 8.99 32.48 -18.28
N ALA A 245 8.77 32.59 -19.59
CA ALA A 245 7.42 32.64 -20.19
C ALA A 245 6.62 31.34 -20.05
N THR A 246 7.25 30.26 -19.60
CA THR A 246 6.62 28.95 -19.38
C THR A 246 6.37 28.64 -17.91
N ALA A 247 6.66 29.60 -17.03
CA ALA A 247 6.40 29.45 -15.61
C ALA A 247 4.88 29.34 -15.38
N ALA A 248 4.48 28.30 -14.68
CA ALA A 248 3.08 28.05 -14.36
C ALA A 248 2.79 28.54 -12.94
N ARG A 249 1.78 29.40 -12.79
CA ARG A 249 1.40 30.02 -11.51
C ARG A 249 0.16 29.34 -10.95
N PHE A 250 0.19 28.97 -9.67
CA PHE A 250 -0.94 28.37 -8.96
C PHE A 250 -0.96 28.83 -7.51
N ALA A 251 -2.12 28.74 -6.87
CA ALA A 251 -2.27 28.92 -5.43
C ALA A 251 -2.44 27.54 -4.78
N VAL A 252 -1.71 27.29 -3.69
CA VAL A 252 -1.71 26.01 -2.98
C VAL A 252 -1.87 26.21 -1.47
N SER A 253 -2.62 25.32 -0.84
CA SER A 253 -2.77 25.21 0.61
C SER A 253 -2.91 23.74 0.99
N GLU A 254 -2.33 23.37 2.13
CA GLU A 254 -2.61 22.09 2.75
C GLU A 254 -3.95 22.18 3.50
N LEU A 255 -4.93 21.41 3.05
CA LEU A 255 -6.30 21.41 3.57
C LEU A 255 -6.45 20.42 4.74
N SER A 256 -5.65 19.35 4.72
CA SER A 256 -5.52 18.34 5.77
C SER A 256 -4.15 17.67 5.63
N ASN A 257 -3.75 16.81 6.57
CA ASN A 257 -2.45 16.14 6.55
C ASN A 257 -2.20 15.39 5.22
N GLY A 258 -1.31 15.94 4.39
CA GLY A 258 -0.95 15.42 3.07
C GLY A 258 -1.98 15.65 1.97
N VAL A 259 -3.06 16.40 2.23
CA VAL A 259 -4.11 16.76 1.26
C VAL A 259 -3.96 18.23 0.90
N TYR A 260 -3.75 18.51 -0.37
CA TYR A 260 -3.52 19.86 -0.89
C TYR A 260 -4.66 20.29 -1.81
N GLY A 261 -5.07 21.54 -1.68
CA GLY A 261 -5.94 22.23 -2.63
C GLY A 261 -5.11 23.08 -3.58
N PHE A 262 -5.49 23.08 -4.85
CA PHE A 262 -4.84 23.86 -5.89
C PHE A 262 -5.84 24.72 -6.65
N TYR A 263 -5.46 25.97 -6.88
CA TYR A 263 -6.15 26.91 -7.76
C TYR A 263 -5.19 27.40 -8.84
N VAL A 264 -5.69 27.64 -10.04
CA VAL A 264 -4.94 28.31 -11.12
C VAL A 264 -5.61 29.64 -11.46
N ALA A 265 -4.82 30.58 -11.98
CA ALA A 265 -5.38 31.84 -12.43
C ALA A 265 -6.38 31.59 -13.57
N ARG A 266 -7.54 32.24 -13.52
CA ARG A 266 -8.59 32.12 -14.53
C ARG A 266 -8.04 32.58 -15.88
N GLY A 267 -8.20 31.76 -16.92
CA GLY A 267 -7.59 31.99 -18.23
C GLY A 267 -6.16 31.46 -18.40
N ALA A 268 -5.51 30.98 -17.33
CA ALA A 268 -4.29 30.16 -17.41
C ALA A 268 -4.60 28.67 -17.65
N ALA A 269 -5.88 28.31 -17.78
CA ALA A 269 -6.31 26.96 -18.11
C ALA A 269 -5.68 26.52 -19.44
N VAL A 270 -4.97 25.39 -19.39
CA VAL A 270 -4.40 24.71 -20.56
C VAL A 270 -5.49 24.59 -21.64
N PRO A 271 -5.19 24.85 -22.92
CA PRO A 271 -6.18 24.72 -23.99
C PRO A 271 -6.89 23.39 -23.86
N VAL A 272 -8.20 23.47 -23.63
CA VAL A 272 -9.10 22.34 -23.40
C VAL A 272 -9.15 21.44 -24.63
N SER A 273 -8.78 21.96 -25.80
CA SER A 273 -8.63 21.21 -27.04
C SER A 273 -7.35 21.58 -27.79
N ALA A 274 -6.77 20.63 -28.50
CA ALA A 274 -5.66 20.81 -29.42
C ALA A 274 -5.78 19.84 -30.61
N VAL A 275 -4.94 20.04 -31.60
CA VAL A 275 -4.89 19.21 -32.81
C VAL A 275 -3.53 18.53 -32.88
N SER A 276 -3.51 17.28 -33.31
CA SER A 276 -2.31 16.52 -33.64
C SER A 276 -1.41 17.26 -34.64
N GLY A 277 -0.12 16.92 -34.65
CA GLY A 277 0.87 17.60 -35.48
C GLY A 277 0.61 17.51 -36.99
N ASP A 278 -0.10 16.47 -37.44
CA ASP A 278 -0.50 16.30 -38.84
C ASP A 278 -1.88 16.90 -39.17
N GLY A 279 -2.57 17.47 -38.17
CA GLY A 279 -3.88 18.08 -38.35
C GLY A 279 -5.06 17.11 -38.39
N THR A 280 -4.83 15.79 -38.32
CA THR A 280 -5.87 14.79 -38.62
C THR A 280 -6.78 14.49 -37.43
N LEU A 281 -6.24 14.56 -36.21
CA LEU A 281 -6.95 14.29 -34.96
C LEU A 281 -7.03 15.52 -34.06
N ARG A 282 -8.20 15.78 -33.49
CA ARG A 282 -8.44 16.74 -32.42
C ARG A 282 -8.55 15.98 -31.11
N TYR A 283 -7.85 16.42 -30.08
CA TYR A 283 -8.01 15.89 -28.73
C TYR A 283 -8.43 17.00 -27.79
N GLU A 284 -9.33 16.66 -26.87
CA GLU A 284 -9.83 17.60 -25.87
C GLU A 284 -10.04 16.93 -24.52
N LYS A 285 -10.03 17.73 -23.46
CA LYS A 285 -10.36 17.30 -22.10
C LYS A 285 -11.75 17.83 -21.75
N ARG A 286 -12.74 16.96 -21.64
CA ARG A 286 -14.09 17.32 -21.20
C ARG A 286 -14.20 17.19 -19.68
N TYR A 287 -15.21 17.83 -19.09
CA TYR A 287 -15.48 17.80 -17.66
C TYR A 287 -16.96 17.52 -17.41
N SER A 288 -17.26 16.80 -16.33
CA SER A 288 -18.64 16.56 -15.93
C SER A 288 -19.18 17.80 -15.23
N THR A 289 -20.22 18.42 -15.80
CA THR A 289 -20.94 19.53 -15.17
C THR A 289 -21.78 19.07 -14.00
N ASP A 290 -22.24 17.82 -14.00
CA ASP A 290 -23.17 17.29 -13.01
C ASP A 290 -22.49 17.17 -11.63
N ARG A 291 -21.22 16.78 -11.59
CA ARG A 291 -20.45 16.67 -10.33
C ARG A 291 -20.18 18.03 -9.67
N VAL A 292 -20.01 19.08 -10.47
CA VAL A 292 -19.84 20.44 -9.95
C VAL A 292 -21.12 20.90 -9.24
N ALA A 293 -22.30 20.54 -9.76
CA ALA A 293 -23.57 20.83 -9.10
C ALA A 293 -23.72 20.10 -7.75
N GLU A 294 -23.05 18.96 -7.57
CA GLU A 294 -23.00 18.21 -6.32
C GLU A 294 -21.88 18.66 -5.36
N GLY A 295 -21.10 19.70 -5.71
CA GLY A 295 -19.97 20.16 -4.91
C GLY A 295 -18.75 19.22 -4.93
N LEU A 296 -18.71 18.29 -5.88
CA LEU A 296 -17.59 17.39 -6.10
C LEU A 296 -16.60 18.01 -7.11
N SER A 297 -15.33 17.63 -7.02
CA SER A 297 -14.32 18.07 -7.99
C SER A 297 -14.71 17.60 -9.40
N PRO A 298 -14.62 18.46 -10.43
CA PRO A 298 -14.94 18.07 -11.79
C PRO A 298 -13.96 17.00 -12.26
N GLU A 299 -14.46 15.80 -12.53
CA GLU A 299 -13.67 14.77 -13.19
C GLU A 299 -13.55 15.11 -14.66
N GLY A 300 -12.31 15.28 -15.11
CA GLY A 300 -11.99 15.53 -16.49
C GLY A 300 -11.60 14.24 -17.22
N TRP A 301 -12.10 14.05 -18.43
CA TRP A 301 -11.75 12.92 -19.28
C TRP A 301 -11.31 13.35 -20.67
N ALA A 302 -10.51 12.50 -21.31
CA ALA A 302 -10.02 12.73 -22.65
C ALA A 302 -11.02 12.28 -23.72
N VAL A 303 -11.12 13.06 -24.79
CA VAL A 303 -11.83 12.70 -26.02
C VAL A 303 -10.91 12.93 -27.21
N LEU A 304 -10.88 11.96 -28.13
CA LEU A 304 -10.17 12.06 -29.39
C LEU A 304 -11.17 11.98 -30.55
N THR A 305 -11.08 12.92 -31.48
CA THR A 305 -12.02 13.08 -32.59
C THR A 305 -11.23 13.20 -33.89
N ASP A 306 -11.66 12.48 -34.93
CA ASP A 306 -11.16 12.68 -36.28
C ASP A 306 -11.65 14.04 -36.83
N VAL A 307 -10.73 14.89 -37.27
CA VAL A 307 -11.04 16.27 -37.70
C VAL A 307 -11.84 16.30 -39.01
N THR A 308 -11.61 15.33 -39.89
CA THR A 308 -12.22 15.31 -41.24
C THR A 308 -13.67 14.84 -41.18
N THR A 309 -13.91 13.78 -40.41
CA THR A 309 -15.19 13.10 -40.31
C THR A 309 -16.03 13.57 -39.11
N CYS A 310 -15.41 14.28 -38.17
CA CYS A 310 -15.98 14.62 -36.86
C CYS A 310 -16.37 13.39 -36.02
N ALA A 311 -15.89 12.19 -36.37
CA ALA A 311 -16.17 10.97 -35.63
C ALA A 311 -15.34 10.93 -34.34
N VAL A 312 -15.99 10.63 -33.21
CA VAL A 312 -15.29 10.39 -31.94
C VAL A 312 -14.61 9.03 -32.02
N LEU A 313 -13.27 9.02 -32.00
CA LEU A 313 -12.46 7.81 -32.07
C LEU A 313 -12.31 7.14 -30.71
N VAL A 314 -12.26 7.92 -29.63
CA VAL A 314 -12.35 7.41 -28.26
C VAL A 314 -12.93 8.47 -27.33
N ASP A 315 -13.84 8.05 -26.46
CA ASP A 315 -14.38 8.85 -25.37
C ASP A 315 -14.08 8.15 -24.04
N CYS A 316 -13.24 8.79 -23.21
CA CYS A 316 -12.78 8.20 -21.97
C CYS A 316 -13.66 8.56 -20.77
N GLN A 317 -14.91 8.98 -20.97
CA GLN A 317 -15.84 9.37 -19.88
C GLN A 317 -15.98 8.30 -18.79
N ALA A 318 -15.83 7.03 -19.15
CA ALA A 318 -15.94 5.91 -18.21
C ALA A 318 -14.66 5.65 -17.38
N TRP A 319 -13.60 6.44 -17.56
CA TRP A 319 -12.36 6.32 -16.81
C TRP A 319 -12.30 7.37 -15.69
N PRO A 320 -11.91 7.01 -14.46
CA PRO A 320 -11.80 7.95 -13.34
C PRO A 320 -10.90 9.16 -13.65
N ALA A 321 -9.81 8.93 -14.37
CA ALA A 321 -8.99 9.99 -14.92
C ALA A 321 -8.40 9.59 -16.27
N SER A 322 -8.41 10.51 -17.22
CA SER A 322 -7.76 10.35 -18.51
C SER A 322 -7.29 11.68 -19.08
N ARG A 323 -6.24 11.63 -19.92
CA ARG A 323 -5.71 12.81 -20.62
C ARG A 323 -5.02 12.42 -21.92
N ILE A 324 -5.02 13.32 -22.91
CA ILE A 324 -4.24 13.19 -24.14
C ILE A 324 -3.20 14.30 -24.20
N GLU A 325 -1.96 13.94 -24.52
CA GLU A 325 -0.85 14.87 -24.69
C GLU A 325 -0.20 14.71 -26.05
N GLY A 326 -0.11 15.79 -26.82
CA GLY A 326 0.70 15.83 -28.04
C GLY A 326 2.19 15.84 -27.71
N LYS A 327 2.98 15.08 -28.47
CA LYS A 327 4.44 15.03 -28.37
C LYS A 327 5.09 15.74 -29.55
N ALA A 328 6.33 16.20 -29.37
CA ALA A 328 7.06 16.96 -30.38
C ALA A 328 7.28 16.21 -31.70
N ASN A 329 7.27 14.87 -31.67
CA ASN A 329 7.37 14.01 -32.85
C ASN A 329 6.04 13.79 -33.58
N GLY A 330 4.96 14.48 -33.19
CA GLY A 330 3.62 14.36 -33.79
C GLY A 330 2.75 13.24 -33.21
N THR A 331 3.32 12.32 -32.41
CA THR A 331 2.53 11.29 -31.72
C THR A 331 1.68 11.89 -30.59
N LEU A 332 0.58 11.23 -30.24
CA LEU A 332 -0.25 11.56 -29.08
C LEU A 332 -0.13 10.48 -28.02
N PHE A 333 -0.11 10.87 -26.76
CA PHE A 333 -0.11 9.95 -25.63
C PHE A 333 -1.45 10.04 -24.90
N LEU A 334 -2.22 8.95 -24.94
CA LEU A 334 -3.45 8.78 -24.16
C LEU A 334 -3.12 8.07 -22.85
N TRP A 335 -3.29 8.79 -21.75
CA TRP A 335 -3.16 8.30 -20.39
C TRP A 335 -4.52 7.90 -19.86
N LEU A 336 -4.61 6.69 -19.31
CA LEU A 336 -5.79 6.15 -18.66
C LEU A 336 -5.43 5.71 -17.26
N THR A 337 -6.09 6.26 -16.26
CA THR A 337 -5.86 5.94 -14.85
C THR A 337 -7.13 5.34 -14.28
N GLN A 338 -7.00 4.17 -13.67
CA GLN A 338 -8.06 3.51 -12.93
C GLN A 338 -7.44 2.87 -11.70
N ASP A 339 -7.98 3.24 -10.54
CA ASP A 339 -7.44 2.86 -9.23
C ASP A 339 -5.94 3.20 -9.15
N ASP A 340 -5.14 2.17 -8.90
CA ASP A 340 -3.70 2.18 -8.67
C ASP A 340 -2.87 1.88 -9.94
N GLY A 341 -3.51 1.78 -11.11
CA GLY A 341 -2.84 1.42 -12.35
C GLY A 341 -2.96 2.48 -13.43
N GLU A 342 -1.85 2.79 -14.10
CA GLU A 342 -1.82 3.57 -15.33
C GLU A 342 -1.75 2.68 -16.57
N THR A 343 -2.39 3.12 -17.64
CA THR A 343 -2.14 2.66 -19.00
C THR A 343 -1.74 3.85 -19.85
N LEU A 344 -0.66 3.70 -20.61
CA LEU A 344 -0.22 4.69 -21.58
C LEU A 344 -0.34 4.11 -22.98
N ILE A 345 -1.16 4.75 -23.81
CA ILE A 345 -1.33 4.39 -25.20
C ILE A 345 -0.66 5.46 -26.06
N ARG A 346 0.34 5.05 -26.85
CA ARG A 346 0.90 5.87 -27.92
C ARG A 346 -0.02 5.78 -29.12
N ILE A 347 -0.40 6.90 -29.68
CA ILE A 347 -1.18 7.03 -30.90
C ILE A 347 -0.28 7.71 -31.93
N ASP A 348 -0.17 7.12 -33.11
CA ASP A 348 0.53 7.69 -34.26
C ASP A 348 -0.52 8.09 -35.31
N PRO A 349 -0.90 9.38 -35.36
CA PRO A 349 -1.89 9.88 -36.31
C PRO A 349 -1.48 9.66 -37.77
N ALA A 350 -0.19 9.86 -38.08
CA ALA A 350 0.33 9.73 -39.44
C ALA A 350 0.31 8.26 -39.91
N ALA A 351 0.63 7.33 -39.02
CA ALA A 351 0.56 5.90 -39.30
C ALA A 351 -0.83 5.29 -39.11
N GLN A 352 -1.83 6.08 -38.65
CA GLN A 352 -3.17 5.60 -38.30
C GLN A 352 -3.13 4.36 -37.42
N SER A 353 -2.29 4.40 -36.37
CA SER A 353 -2.09 3.28 -35.47
C SER A 353 -1.95 3.70 -34.01
N PHE A 354 -2.09 2.74 -33.09
CA PHE A 354 -1.83 2.94 -31.67
C PHE A 354 -1.14 1.74 -31.04
N ARG A 355 -0.52 1.93 -29.88
CA ARG A 355 0.10 0.85 -29.09
C ARG A 355 0.04 1.15 -27.61
N ASN A 356 -0.31 0.14 -26.82
CA ASN A 356 -0.17 0.17 -25.37
C ASN A 356 1.31 0.03 -24.99
N LEU A 357 1.91 1.12 -24.50
CA LEU A 357 3.31 1.14 -24.06
C LEU A 357 3.53 0.36 -22.76
N GLY A 358 2.45 0.02 -22.06
CA GLY A 358 2.48 -0.83 -20.87
C GLY A 358 2.51 -2.33 -21.17
N GLU A 359 2.41 -2.77 -22.44
CA GLU A 359 2.32 -4.17 -22.83
C GLU A 359 3.22 -4.50 -24.02
N ALA A 360 3.68 -5.75 -24.08
CA ALA A 360 4.35 -6.24 -25.28
C ALA A 360 3.30 -6.44 -26.37
N GLY A 361 3.48 -5.79 -27.52
CA GLY A 361 2.53 -5.86 -28.62
C GLY A 361 3.01 -5.07 -29.84
N ALA A 362 2.47 -5.40 -31.01
CA ALA A 362 2.65 -4.60 -32.21
C ALA A 362 1.71 -3.37 -32.18
N ASP A 363 1.98 -2.42 -33.07
CA ASP A 363 1.03 -1.33 -33.33
C ASP A 363 -0.27 -1.91 -33.91
N GLN A 364 -1.41 -1.40 -33.45
CA GLN A 364 -2.77 -1.78 -33.85
C GLN A 364 -3.43 -0.65 -34.66
N PRO A 365 -4.39 -0.94 -35.56
CA PRO A 365 -5.09 0.09 -36.33
C PRO A 365 -5.82 1.12 -35.45
N LEU A 366 -5.75 2.41 -35.77
CA LEU A 366 -6.41 3.47 -34.98
C LEU A 366 -7.93 3.28 -34.86
N ALA A 367 -8.55 2.64 -35.86
CA ALA A 367 -9.98 2.31 -35.84
C ALA A 367 -10.38 1.38 -34.68
N ASP A 368 -9.45 0.59 -34.13
CA ASP A 368 -9.71 -0.35 -33.04
C ASP A 368 -9.52 0.29 -31.65
N LEU A 369 -9.08 1.55 -31.57
CA LEU A 369 -8.72 2.22 -30.32
C LEU A 369 -9.87 2.25 -29.30
N SER A 370 -11.10 2.57 -29.75
CA SER A 370 -12.27 2.63 -28.85
C SER A 370 -12.54 1.28 -28.19
N ALA A 371 -12.62 0.22 -29.01
CA ALA A 371 -12.88 -1.14 -28.54
C ALA A 371 -11.77 -1.63 -27.61
N TYR A 372 -10.53 -1.28 -27.90
CA TYR A 372 -9.37 -1.59 -27.07
C TYR A 372 -9.44 -0.90 -25.69
N VAL A 373 -9.77 0.40 -25.65
CA VAL A 373 -9.91 1.16 -24.40
C VAL A 373 -11.07 0.63 -23.55
N ASP A 374 -12.18 0.23 -24.17
CA ASP A 374 -13.29 -0.41 -23.48
C ASP A 374 -12.92 -1.79 -22.91
N ALA A 375 -12.20 -2.61 -23.68
CA ALA A 375 -11.71 -3.90 -23.22
C ALA A 375 -10.77 -3.75 -22.02
N LEU A 376 -9.84 -2.79 -22.07
CA LEU A 376 -8.94 -2.48 -20.94
C LEU A 376 -9.73 -2.15 -19.66
N ARG A 377 -10.75 -1.29 -19.77
CA ARG A 377 -11.61 -0.97 -18.63
C ARG A 377 -12.29 -2.22 -18.07
N GLN A 378 -12.89 -3.04 -18.93
CA GLN A 378 -13.57 -4.27 -18.50
C GLN A 378 -12.64 -5.26 -17.81
N THR A 379 -11.39 -5.38 -18.26
CA THR A 379 -10.41 -6.26 -17.60
C THR A 379 -9.99 -5.77 -16.21
N ARG A 380 -10.09 -4.46 -15.95
CA ARG A 380 -9.76 -3.84 -14.66
C ARG A 380 -10.95 -3.81 -13.71
N VAL A 381 -12.16 -3.60 -14.22
CA VAL A 381 -13.40 -3.67 -13.42
C VAL A 381 -13.56 -5.10 -12.89
N GLY A 382 -13.27 -5.29 -11.61
CA GLY A 382 -13.38 -6.58 -10.92
C GLY A 382 -12.05 -7.26 -10.63
N GLN A 383 -10.92 -6.71 -11.10
CA GLN A 383 -9.65 -7.05 -10.45
C GLN A 383 -9.72 -6.47 -9.02
N PRO A 384 -9.50 -7.29 -7.97
CA PRO A 384 -9.32 -6.73 -6.64
C PRO A 384 -8.20 -5.70 -6.72
N PRO A 385 -8.28 -4.57 -5.98
CA PRO A 385 -7.26 -3.51 -6.00
C PRO A 385 -5.88 -4.18 -5.98
N GLY A 386 -5.21 -4.06 -7.12
CA GLY A 386 -4.27 -5.08 -7.58
C GLY A 386 -3.05 -5.16 -6.68
N TYR A 387 -2.52 -6.37 -6.53
CA TYR A 387 -1.19 -6.61 -5.98
C TYR A 387 -0.07 -5.96 -6.83
N THR A 388 -0.39 -5.18 -7.86
CA THR A 388 0.60 -4.57 -8.73
C THR A 388 0.13 -3.18 -9.16
N TYR A 389 0.83 -2.15 -8.69
CA TYR A 389 0.65 -0.75 -9.08
C TYR A 389 1.57 -0.48 -10.26
N ARG A 390 1.08 0.17 -11.32
CA ARG A 390 1.87 0.44 -12.54
C ARG A 390 1.87 1.92 -12.83
N ARG A 391 3.05 2.50 -13.04
CA ARG A 391 3.26 3.86 -13.57
C ARG A 391 4.15 3.83 -14.79
N ILE A 392 3.94 4.80 -15.67
CA ILE A 392 4.77 4.97 -16.86
C ILE A 392 5.35 6.39 -16.85
N SER A 393 6.61 6.55 -17.23
CA SER A 393 7.26 7.87 -17.29
C SER A 393 6.53 8.79 -18.26
N PRO A 394 6.53 10.12 -18.05
CA PRO A 394 5.83 11.07 -18.93
C PRO A 394 6.22 11.01 -20.42
N ASP A 395 7.43 10.54 -20.71
CA ASP A 395 7.97 10.33 -22.05
C ASP A 395 7.69 8.92 -22.61
N GLY A 396 7.05 8.05 -21.84
CA GLY A 396 6.66 6.70 -22.26
C GLY A 396 7.82 5.75 -22.44
N THR A 397 9.00 6.06 -21.89
CA THR A 397 10.21 5.25 -22.06
C THR A 397 10.46 4.28 -20.90
N ILE A 398 9.97 4.59 -19.70
CA ILE A 398 10.16 3.78 -18.50
C ILE A 398 8.80 3.31 -17.99
N ARG A 399 8.70 2.03 -17.68
CA ARG A 399 7.58 1.45 -16.92
C ARG A 399 8.10 1.02 -15.57
N THR A 400 7.41 1.43 -14.52
CA THR A 400 7.69 0.96 -13.16
C THR A 400 6.47 0.24 -12.60
N GLU A 401 6.67 -0.99 -12.17
CA GLU A 401 5.63 -1.85 -11.60
C GLU A 401 5.96 -2.12 -10.12
N LEU A 402 5.09 -1.76 -9.19
CA LEU A 402 5.23 -2.03 -7.76
C LEU A 402 4.38 -3.23 -7.38
N GLU A 403 5.00 -4.33 -6.96
CA GLU A 403 4.30 -5.48 -6.40
C GLU A 403 3.95 -5.19 -4.93
N ALA A 404 2.66 -5.14 -4.62
CA ALA A 404 2.16 -5.05 -3.27
C ALA A 404 2.26 -6.44 -2.61
N VAL A 405 3.12 -6.58 -1.61
CA VAL A 405 3.30 -7.81 -0.84
C VAL A 405 2.79 -7.57 0.58
N GLU A 406 1.85 -8.40 1.05
CA GLU A 406 1.43 -8.36 2.46
C GLU A 406 2.51 -9.03 3.33
N TRP A 407 3.15 -8.22 4.18
CA TRP A 407 4.09 -8.67 5.20
C TRP A 407 3.39 -8.84 6.56
N GLY A 408 4.17 -9.04 7.62
CA GLY A 408 3.65 -9.14 8.99
C GLY A 408 2.72 -7.97 9.36
N ASN A 409 1.75 -8.25 10.24
CA ASN A 409 0.81 -7.25 10.78
C ASN A 409 -0.04 -6.50 9.73
N SER A 410 -0.29 -7.10 8.56
CA SER A 410 -1.05 -6.48 7.47
C SER A 410 -0.45 -5.19 6.93
N HIS A 411 0.87 -5.02 7.09
CA HIS A 411 1.60 -3.99 6.36
C HIS A 411 1.85 -4.45 4.92
N TRP A 412 1.69 -3.54 3.99
CA TRP A 412 1.98 -3.76 2.58
C TRP A 412 3.30 -3.11 2.23
N VAL A 413 4.09 -3.80 1.42
CA VAL A 413 5.35 -3.34 0.87
C VAL A 413 5.20 -3.30 -0.64
N TYR A 414 5.59 -2.19 -1.27
CA TYR A 414 5.46 -1.99 -2.72
C TYR A 414 6.82 -2.14 -3.39
N SER A 415 7.19 -3.37 -3.69
CA SER A 415 8.51 -3.68 -4.26
C SER A 415 8.57 -3.33 -5.75
N PRO A 416 9.51 -2.48 -6.20
CA PRO A 416 9.50 -1.99 -7.57
C PRO A 416 10.21 -2.93 -8.54
N ARG A 417 9.76 -2.88 -9.79
CA ARG A 417 10.43 -3.36 -10.98
C ARG A 417 10.44 -2.25 -12.03
N VAL A 418 11.63 -1.85 -12.47
CA VAL A 418 11.84 -0.81 -13.48
C VAL A 418 12.19 -1.47 -14.81
N ILE A 419 11.50 -1.07 -15.87
CA ILE A 419 11.57 -1.70 -17.19
C ILE A 419 11.75 -0.59 -18.24
N ASP A 420 12.74 -0.74 -19.12
CA ASP A 420 12.86 0.09 -20.32
C ASP A 420 11.85 -0.40 -21.36
N ILE A 421 10.86 0.43 -21.70
CA ILE A 421 9.74 0.03 -22.57
C ILE A 421 10.23 -0.31 -23.98
N ALA A 422 11.25 0.40 -24.47
CA ALA A 422 11.74 0.25 -25.83
C ALA A 422 12.41 -1.11 -26.06
N SER A 423 13.27 -1.53 -25.12
CA SER A 423 14.00 -2.80 -25.18
C SER A 423 13.23 -3.96 -24.54
N GLY A 424 12.29 -3.68 -23.64
CA GLY A 424 11.68 -4.65 -22.74
C GLY A 424 12.63 -5.12 -21.62
N GLU A 425 13.82 -4.53 -21.51
CA GLU A 425 14.83 -4.90 -20.52
C GLU A 425 14.38 -4.52 -19.11
N ILE A 426 14.52 -5.45 -18.16
CA ILE A 426 14.30 -5.18 -16.74
C ILE A 426 15.58 -4.58 -16.17
N ILE A 427 15.54 -3.28 -15.88
CA ILE A 427 16.69 -2.50 -15.38
C ILE A 427 16.92 -2.76 -13.89
N LEU A 428 15.85 -2.88 -13.12
CA LEU A 428 15.90 -3.16 -11.69
C LEU A 428 14.70 -4.04 -11.34
N ASP A 429 14.94 -5.18 -10.68
CA ASP A 429 13.89 -6.06 -10.18
C ASP A 429 14.06 -6.32 -8.70
N LEU A 430 13.14 -5.79 -7.90
CA LEU A 430 13.09 -5.98 -6.45
C LEU A 430 11.82 -6.70 -6.01
N TRP A 431 11.03 -7.24 -6.94
CA TRP A 431 9.87 -8.04 -6.57
C TRP A 431 10.24 -9.19 -5.63
N GLY A 432 9.33 -9.50 -4.70
CA GLY A 432 9.57 -10.45 -3.62
C GLY A 432 10.63 -10.05 -2.57
N SER A 433 11.15 -8.82 -2.61
CA SER A 433 12.05 -8.30 -1.56
C SER A 433 11.27 -7.58 -0.46
N ASP A 434 12.00 -7.07 0.55
CA ASP A 434 11.46 -6.27 1.64
C ASP A 434 11.59 -4.76 1.40
N TRP A 435 11.88 -4.36 0.16
CA TRP A 435 11.94 -2.97 -0.26
C TRP A 435 10.55 -2.43 -0.56
N ASP A 436 10.17 -1.40 0.19
CA ASP A 436 9.00 -0.58 -0.06
C ASP A 436 9.46 0.67 -0.81
N ALA A 437 8.83 0.99 -1.93
CA ALA A 437 9.27 2.09 -2.78
C ALA A 437 8.11 3.02 -3.16
N THR A 438 8.40 4.32 -3.14
CA THR A 438 7.69 5.29 -3.96
C THR A 438 8.57 5.68 -5.15
N MET A 439 7.95 6.27 -6.18
CA MET A 439 8.66 6.60 -7.41
C MET A 439 8.29 8.00 -7.91
N SER A 440 9.22 8.60 -8.66
CA SER A 440 9.00 9.82 -9.44
C SER A 440 9.85 9.80 -10.71
N TYR A 441 9.51 10.65 -11.68
CA TYR A 441 10.21 10.75 -12.97
C TYR A 441 10.80 12.17 -13.12
N PRO A 442 11.99 12.44 -12.55
CA PRO A 442 12.56 13.79 -12.52
C PRO A 442 13.04 14.31 -13.88
N GLY A 443 12.96 13.50 -14.94
CA GLY A 443 13.31 13.89 -16.29
C GLY A 443 13.05 12.75 -17.28
N SER A 444 13.34 13.02 -18.56
CA SER A 444 13.27 12.00 -19.61
C SER A 444 14.26 10.87 -19.33
N ARG A 445 13.82 9.62 -19.53
CA ARG A 445 14.60 8.41 -19.26
C ARG A 445 15.24 8.35 -17.86
N ARG A 446 14.65 9.03 -16.87
CA ARG A 446 15.07 8.99 -15.47
C ARG A 446 13.94 8.54 -14.56
N VAL A 447 14.24 7.65 -13.63
CA VAL A 447 13.34 7.29 -12.54
C VAL A 447 14.07 7.42 -11.22
N ARG A 448 13.43 8.10 -10.27
CA ARG A 448 13.86 8.19 -8.88
C ARG A 448 12.98 7.29 -8.05
N LEU A 449 13.61 6.46 -7.22
CA LEU A 449 12.95 5.57 -6.28
C LEU A 449 13.37 5.98 -4.87
N ASP A 450 12.38 6.32 -4.05
CA ASP A 450 12.57 6.57 -2.63
C ASP A 450 12.15 5.28 -1.89
N PHE A 451 13.15 4.62 -1.33
CA PHE A 451 13.06 3.32 -0.70
C PHE A 451 12.99 3.43 0.81
N ARG A 452 12.25 2.50 1.38
CA ARG A 452 12.31 2.14 2.78
C ARG A 452 12.40 0.63 2.88
N ARG A 453 13.25 0.12 3.78
CA ARG A 453 13.32 -1.32 4.03
C ARG A 453 12.34 -1.70 5.14
N TYR A 454 11.63 -2.81 4.97
CA TYR A 454 10.63 -3.22 5.95
C TYR A 454 11.26 -3.77 7.23
N HIS A 455 12.28 -4.64 7.13
CA HIS A 455 12.94 -5.23 8.31
C HIS A 455 13.96 -4.31 8.97
N PHE A 456 14.50 -3.37 8.21
CA PHE A 456 15.55 -2.48 8.68
C PHE A 456 15.07 -1.05 8.62
N SER A 457 15.34 -0.28 9.66
CA SER A 457 14.95 1.12 9.64
C SER A 457 15.88 1.94 8.75
N GLY A 458 15.30 2.92 8.07
CA GLY A 458 16.01 3.92 7.30
C GLY A 458 15.55 3.98 5.85
N ASP A 459 15.73 5.18 5.29
CA ASP A 459 15.28 5.54 3.96
C ASP A 459 16.49 5.71 3.03
N LEU A 460 16.33 5.29 1.78
CA LEU A 460 17.37 5.33 0.74
C LEU A 460 16.76 5.92 -0.52
N THR A 461 17.42 6.87 -1.17
CA THR A 461 16.97 7.35 -2.48
C THR A 461 17.97 6.94 -3.54
N ILE A 462 17.48 6.33 -4.62
CA ILE A 462 18.28 6.06 -5.84
C ILE A 462 17.64 6.73 -7.05
N GLU A 463 18.48 7.17 -7.95
CA GLU A 463 18.11 7.63 -9.29
C GLU A 463 18.74 6.68 -10.31
N LEU A 464 17.92 6.25 -11.26
CA LEU A 464 18.31 5.44 -12.42
C LEU A 464 18.21 6.33 -13.66
N ASP A 465 19.35 6.55 -14.31
CA ASP A 465 19.44 7.27 -15.58
C ASP A 465 19.67 6.26 -16.72
N LEU A 466 18.60 5.98 -17.47
CA LEU A 466 18.60 5.03 -18.58
C LEU A 466 19.11 5.64 -19.88
N ALA A 467 19.32 6.96 -19.95
CA ALA A 467 20.00 7.58 -21.07
C ALA A 467 21.52 7.41 -20.92
N ASP A 468 22.03 7.64 -19.71
CA ASP A 468 23.47 7.51 -19.42
C ASP A 468 23.90 6.08 -19.07
N GLY A 469 22.95 5.18 -18.82
CA GLY A 469 23.24 3.81 -18.39
C GLY A 469 23.81 3.75 -16.98
N ARG A 470 23.45 4.71 -16.10
CA ARG A 470 24.02 4.87 -14.76
C ARG A 470 22.97 4.89 -13.65
N HIS A 471 23.40 4.50 -12.45
CA HIS A 471 22.66 4.74 -11.21
C HIS A 471 23.43 5.72 -10.30
N ARG A 472 22.70 6.41 -9.43
CA ARG A 472 23.25 7.27 -8.38
C ARG A 472 22.40 7.18 -7.11
N ILE A 473 23.04 6.91 -5.97
CA ILE A 473 22.39 7.06 -4.66
C ILE A 473 22.35 8.56 -4.34
N LEU A 474 21.15 9.10 -4.12
CA LEU A 474 20.93 10.53 -3.82
C LEU A 474 20.92 10.81 -2.33
N ARG A 475 20.49 9.84 -1.52
CA ARG A 475 20.34 9.98 -0.07
C ARG A 475 20.67 8.68 0.63
N GLU A 476 21.64 8.74 1.55
CA GLU A 476 22.02 7.65 2.45
C GLU A 476 22.23 8.27 3.86
N PRO A 477 21.29 8.10 4.81
CA PRO A 477 21.43 8.66 6.15
C PRO A 477 22.74 8.28 6.84
N GLY A 478 23.35 9.24 7.53
CA GLY A 478 24.58 9.02 8.32
C GLY A 478 25.89 9.12 7.55
N ARG A 479 25.85 9.36 6.24
CA ARG A 479 27.05 9.38 5.40
C ARG A 479 27.46 10.79 4.98
N THR A 480 28.74 11.11 5.18
CA THR A 480 29.40 12.33 4.67
C THR A 480 30.27 12.07 3.44
N ALA A 481 30.63 10.80 3.19
CA ALA A 481 31.40 10.40 2.02
C ALA A 481 30.56 10.49 0.72
N PRO A 482 31.20 10.64 -0.45
CA PRO A 482 30.51 10.59 -1.74
C PRO A 482 29.60 9.37 -1.84
N LEU A 483 28.36 9.59 -2.27
CA LEU A 483 27.37 8.53 -2.41
C LEU A 483 27.69 7.62 -3.61
N PRO A 484 27.39 6.32 -3.55
CA PRO A 484 27.69 5.39 -4.64
C PRO A 484 27.03 5.80 -5.95
N SER A 485 27.77 5.65 -7.04
CA SER A 485 27.25 5.76 -8.41
C SER A 485 28.03 4.81 -9.33
N GLY A 486 27.39 4.31 -10.38
CA GLY A 486 27.99 3.32 -11.26
C GLY A 486 27.08 2.94 -12.43
N PRO A 487 27.43 1.90 -13.21
CA PRO A 487 26.58 1.35 -14.27
C PRO A 487 25.21 0.87 -13.76
N LEU A 488 24.15 0.94 -14.57
CA LEU A 488 22.81 0.44 -14.18
C LEU A 488 22.80 -1.03 -13.78
N ALA A 489 23.62 -1.87 -14.42
CA ALA A 489 23.75 -3.29 -14.08
C ALA A 489 24.12 -3.54 -12.61
N ASP A 490 24.81 -2.58 -11.98
CA ASP A 490 25.24 -2.67 -10.58
C ASP A 490 24.24 -2.06 -9.59
N ALA A 491 23.14 -1.45 -10.08
CA ALA A 491 22.21 -0.68 -9.25
C ALA A 491 21.63 -1.48 -8.09
N ARG A 492 21.24 -2.74 -8.33
CA ARG A 492 20.73 -3.63 -7.28
C ARG A 492 21.77 -3.90 -6.19
N GLY A 493 23.01 -4.19 -6.59
CA GLY A 493 24.12 -4.44 -5.66
C GLY A 493 24.45 -3.21 -4.82
N ALA A 494 24.52 -2.04 -5.46
CA ALA A 494 24.75 -0.76 -4.79
C ALA A 494 23.63 -0.43 -3.80
N MET A 495 22.37 -0.70 -4.16
CA MET A 495 21.22 -0.47 -3.29
C MET A 495 21.22 -1.40 -2.07
N GLU A 496 21.48 -2.70 -2.23
CA GLU A 496 21.57 -3.63 -1.10
C GLU A 496 22.70 -3.26 -0.12
N GLU A 497 23.84 -2.85 -0.67
CA GLU A 497 25.01 -2.44 0.12
C GLU A 497 24.74 -1.13 0.87
N SER A 498 24.09 -0.15 0.23
CA SER A 498 23.60 1.07 0.90
C SER A 498 22.54 0.76 1.96
N GLY A 499 21.60 -0.14 1.67
CA GLY A 499 20.58 -0.58 2.62
C GLY A 499 21.17 -1.18 3.89
N ARG A 500 22.21 -2.01 3.77
CA ARG A 500 22.95 -2.55 4.94
C ARG A 500 23.59 -1.45 5.77
N ARG A 501 24.24 -0.47 5.14
CA ARG A 501 24.88 0.64 5.86
C ARG A 501 23.86 1.54 6.57
N VAL A 502 22.75 1.86 5.90
CA VAL A 502 21.64 2.62 6.49
C VAL A 502 21.06 1.88 7.69
N ALA A 503 20.92 0.55 7.61
CA ALA A 503 20.46 -0.28 8.73
C ALA A 503 21.41 -0.21 9.94
N VAL A 504 22.73 -0.30 9.70
CA VAL A 504 23.75 -0.15 10.77
C VAL A 504 23.67 1.24 11.40
N PHE A 505 23.61 2.29 10.60
CA PHE A 505 23.47 3.66 11.09
C PHE A 505 22.19 3.85 11.92
N ALA A 506 21.06 3.33 11.46
CA ALA A 506 19.80 3.42 12.21
C ALA A 506 19.89 2.69 13.55
N ALA A 507 20.56 1.52 13.60
CA ALA A 507 20.79 0.78 14.83
C ALA A 507 21.66 1.56 15.82
N GLU A 508 22.74 2.19 15.36
CA GLU A 508 23.61 3.03 16.19
C GLU A 508 22.88 4.24 16.80
N GLN A 509 21.92 4.81 16.07
CA GLN A 509 21.14 5.95 16.55
C GLN A 509 19.98 5.57 17.49
N ASN A 510 19.81 4.29 17.84
CA ASN A 510 18.58 3.76 18.46
C ASN A 510 17.30 4.14 17.67
N ALA A 511 17.46 4.51 16.39
CA ALA A 511 16.37 4.82 15.47
C ALA A 511 15.92 3.55 14.74
N ALA A 512 16.65 2.44 14.89
CA ALA A 512 16.16 1.12 14.54
C ALA A 512 14.88 0.86 15.34
N ARG A 513 13.76 0.78 14.62
CA ARG A 513 12.59 0.05 15.12
C ARG A 513 13.13 -1.27 15.69
N PRO A 514 12.72 -1.67 16.91
CA PRO A 514 13.17 -2.93 17.48
C PRO A 514 12.99 -3.97 16.40
N LEU A 515 14.11 -4.56 15.97
CA LEU A 515 14.14 -5.61 14.96
C LEU A 515 13.10 -6.60 15.44
N TRP A 516 11.93 -6.66 14.78
CA TRP A 516 10.95 -7.68 15.11
C TRP A 516 11.65 -8.97 14.68
N ASP A 517 12.20 -9.65 15.69
CA ASP A 517 13.09 -10.80 15.65
C ASP A 517 12.95 -11.54 14.31
N ASP A 518 13.93 -11.30 13.43
CA ASP A 518 14.13 -11.90 12.12
C ASP A 518 12.88 -12.41 11.41
N GLY A 519 12.13 -11.47 10.83
CA GLY A 519 11.19 -11.70 9.74
C GLY A 519 11.78 -12.41 8.49
N VAL A 520 12.75 -13.32 8.65
CA VAL A 520 12.72 -14.56 7.88
C VAL A 520 11.26 -14.98 7.88
N PRO A 521 10.56 -15.04 6.73
CA PRO A 521 9.18 -15.52 6.71
C PRO A 521 9.25 -16.84 7.40
N ALA A 522 8.74 -16.92 8.65
CA ALA A 522 9.01 -18.02 9.55
C ALA A 522 8.85 -19.25 8.69
N SER A 523 9.97 -19.95 8.41
CA SER A 523 9.97 -21.05 7.43
C SER A 523 8.70 -21.81 7.74
N GLN A 524 7.86 -22.16 6.76
CA GLN A 524 6.50 -22.64 7.07
C GLN A 524 6.50 -23.60 8.27
N PHE A 525 7.55 -24.41 8.37
CA PHE A 525 8.02 -25.16 9.53
C PHE A 525 8.03 -24.49 10.93
N ALA A 526 8.54 -23.29 11.15
CA ALA A 526 8.53 -22.58 12.44
C ALA A 526 7.12 -22.15 12.87
N ALA A 527 6.28 -21.69 11.94
CA ALA A 527 4.86 -21.44 12.23
C ALA A 527 4.13 -22.75 12.55
N TRP A 528 4.39 -23.82 11.80
CA TRP A 528 3.92 -25.16 12.11
C TRP A 528 4.43 -25.65 13.46
N ARG A 529 5.70 -25.43 13.81
CA ARG A 529 6.29 -25.82 15.09
C ARG A 529 5.59 -25.15 16.25
N THR A 530 5.36 -23.84 16.19
CA THR A 530 4.63 -23.12 17.24
C THR A 530 3.18 -23.61 17.34
N ALA A 531 2.51 -23.83 16.20
CA ALA A 531 1.17 -24.42 16.19
C ALA A 531 1.14 -25.83 16.78
N PHE A 532 2.13 -26.67 16.48
CA PHE A 532 2.29 -28.01 17.04
C PHE A 532 2.59 -27.99 18.54
N VAL A 533 3.41 -27.05 19.02
CA VAL A 533 3.68 -26.88 20.46
C VAL A 533 2.41 -26.45 21.18
N ILE A 534 1.67 -25.48 20.65
CA ILE A 534 0.39 -25.04 21.23
C ILE A 534 -0.61 -26.20 21.25
N LEU A 535 -0.73 -26.94 20.13
CA LEU A 535 -1.61 -28.10 20.03
C LEU A 535 -1.20 -29.21 21.01
N PHE A 536 0.08 -29.52 21.10
CA PHE A 536 0.61 -30.54 22.01
C PHE A 536 0.36 -30.17 23.47
N VAL A 537 0.65 -28.93 23.86
CA VAL A 537 0.36 -28.42 25.22
C VAL A 537 -1.14 -28.49 25.51
N ALA A 538 -1.99 -28.11 24.56
CA ALA A 538 -3.44 -28.20 24.71
C ALA A 538 -3.90 -29.66 24.92
N VAL A 539 -3.38 -30.60 24.12
CA VAL A 539 -3.68 -32.04 24.26
C VAL A 539 -3.22 -32.57 25.62
N VAL A 540 -2.00 -32.23 26.07
CA VAL A 540 -1.49 -32.63 27.39
C VAL A 540 -2.38 -32.09 28.51
N LEU A 541 -2.79 -30.82 28.44
CA LEU A 541 -3.68 -30.23 29.44
C LEU A 541 -5.05 -30.93 29.46
N ILE A 542 -5.61 -31.29 28.30
CA ILE A 542 -6.86 -32.05 28.21
C ILE A 542 -6.71 -33.44 28.84
N VAL A 543 -5.61 -34.14 28.56
CA VAL A 543 -5.32 -35.46 29.14
C VAL A 543 -5.18 -35.36 30.65
N VAL A 544 -4.42 -34.38 31.17
CA VAL A 544 -4.25 -34.17 32.61
C VAL A 544 -5.58 -33.84 33.28
N ALA A 545 -6.39 -32.96 32.69
CA ALA A 545 -7.72 -32.64 33.21
C ALA A 545 -8.64 -33.86 33.25
N THR A 546 -8.57 -34.71 32.21
CA THR A 546 -9.35 -35.95 32.12
C THR A 546 -8.91 -36.94 33.21
N LEU A 547 -7.61 -37.14 33.41
CA LEU A 547 -7.08 -38.04 34.45
C LEU A 547 -7.42 -37.56 35.86
N LEU A 548 -7.35 -36.25 36.11
CA LEU A 548 -7.75 -35.67 37.39
C LEU A 548 -9.27 -35.82 37.64
N SER A 549 -10.09 -35.70 36.59
CA SER A 549 -11.55 -35.90 36.67
C SER A 549 -11.92 -37.36 36.98
N VAL A 550 -11.23 -38.32 36.35
CA VAL A 550 -11.45 -39.76 36.59
C VAL A 550 -10.94 -40.15 37.99
N GLY A 551 -9.77 -39.67 38.42
CA GLY A 551 -9.18 -39.98 39.72
C GLY A 551 -9.91 -39.39 40.92
N GLY A 552 -10.60 -38.25 40.76
CA GLY A 552 -11.33 -37.58 41.84
C GLY A 552 -12.68 -38.21 42.22
N SER A 553 -13.14 -39.21 41.46
CA SER A 553 -14.48 -39.80 41.61
C SER A 553 -14.58 -40.99 42.58
N HIS A 554 -13.54 -41.24 43.39
CA HIS A 554 -13.66 -42.10 44.59
C HIS A 554 -14.34 -41.37 45.75
N GLN A 555 -15.48 -40.74 45.49
CA GLN A 555 -16.38 -40.32 46.56
C GLN A 555 -17.26 -41.53 46.86
N THR A 556 -16.93 -42.24 47.93
CA THR A 556 -17.73 -43.36 48.48
C THR A 556 -19.20 -42.99 48.44
N ALA A 557 -19.97 -43.70 47.63
CA ALA A 557 -21.40 -43.49 47.49
C ALA A 557 -22.04 -43.51 48.89
N PRO A 558 -22.79 -42.47 49.30
CA PRO A 558 -23.56 -42.55 50.53
C PRO A 558 -24.55 -43.71 50.40
N ALA A 559 -24.64 -44.50 51.47
CA ALA A 559 -25.50 -45.68 51.53
C ALA A 559 -26.94 -45.35 51.06
N PRO A 560 -27.59 -46.26 50.30
CA PRO A 560 -28.90 -46.00 49.74
C PRO A 560 -29.91 -45.72 50.85
N VAL A 561 -30.45 -44.49 50.86
CA VAL A 561 -31.59 -44.13 51.70
C VAL A 561 -32.82 -44.81 51.11
N ILE A 562 -33.28 -45.86 51.79
CA ILE A 562 -34.54 -46.53 51.45
C ILE A 562 -35.69 -45.60 51.86
N ILE A 563 -36.28 -44.91 50.88
CA ILE A 563 -37.51 -44.13 51.07
C ILE A 563 -38.67 -45.14 51.13
N ARG A 564 -39.07 -45.52 52.35
CA ARG A 564 -40.39 -46.13 52.59
C ARG A 564 -41.40 -44.99 52.79
N GLU A 565 -42.51 -45.10 52.06
CA GLU A 565 -43.71 -44.26 52.10
C GLU A 565 -43.75 -43.08 51.13
N ILE A 566 -44.58 -43.26 50.09
CA ILE A 566 -45.09 -42.20 49.20
C ILE A 566 -46.39 -41.68 49.82
N PRO A 567 -46.47 -40.41 50.26
CA PRO A 567 -47.73 -39.82 50.71
C PRO A 567 -48.71 -39.71 49.54
N LYS A 568 -49.95 -40.13 49.74
CA LYS A 568 -51.04 -39.95 48.77
C LYS A 568 -51.30 -38.45 48.56
N PRO A 569 -51.48 -37.98 47.31
CA PRO A 569 -51.80 -36.59 47.05
C PRO A 569 -53.21 -36.25 47.54
N ASP A 570 -53.31 -35.21 48.35
CA ASP A 570 -54.57 -34.56 48.76
C ASP A 570 -55.16 -33.82 47.55
N LEU A 571 -56.39 -34.20 47.17
CA LEU A 571 -57.13 -33.67 46.02
C LEU A 571 -58.06 -32.50 46.38
N SER A 572 -57.71 -31.71 47.40
CA SER A 572 -58.52 -30.57 47.86
C SER A 572 -57.90 -29.20 47.58
N THR A 573 -57.46 -28.92 46.35
CA THR A 573 -57.26 -27.52 45.91
C THR A 573 -57.48 -27.36 44.40
N ARG A 574 -58.76 -27.35 44.00
CA ARG A 574 -59.19 -27.00 42.64
C ARG A 574 -60.19 -25.85 42.71
N ALA A 575 -59.69 -24.64 42.92
CA ALA A 575 -60.40 -23.40 42.66
C ALA A 575 -59.38 -22.27 42.55
N PHE A 576 -59.68 -21.27 41.72
CA PHE A 576 -58.91 -20.05 41.48
C PHE A 576 -57.67 -20.17 40.58
N PHE A 577 -57.89 -20.08 39.25
CA PHE A 577 -57.61 -18.84 38.51
C PHE A 577 -58.20 -18.93 37.09
N LYS A 578 -59.14 -18.02 36.79
CA LYS A 578 -59.76 -17.78 35.49
C LYS A 578 -59.92 -16.26 35.39
N ARG A 579 -59.43 -15.66 34.28
CA ARG A 579 -59.34 -14.21 33.88
C ARG A 579 -57.87 -13.77 33.75
N ASP A 580 -57.38 -13.13 32.68
CA ASP A 580 -58.02 -12.39 31.59
C ASP A 580 -57.23 -12.55 30.27
N ALA A 581 -57.96 -12.63 29.16
CA ALA A 581 -57.41 -12.48 27.81
C ALA A 581 -58.30 -11.48 27.05
N LYS A 582 -57.78 -10.26 26.81
CA LYS A 582 -58.27 -9.40 25.72
C LYS A 582 -57.31 -8.25 25.38
N ALA A 583 -57.08 -8.16 24.07
CA ALA A 583 -56.91 -6.96 23.23
C ALA A 583 -55.61 -6.15 23.28
N SER A 584 -54.90 -6.16 22.14
CA SER A 584 -54.40 -4.99 21.38
C SER A 584 -53.38 -5.50 20.34
N VAL A 585 -53.21 -5.05 19.09
CA VAL A 585 -53.83 -4.09 18.16
C VAL A 585 -53.19 -4.43 16.80
N THR A 586 -54.00 -4.52 15.75
CA THR A 586 -53.60 -4.59 14.33
C THR A 586 -53.18 -3.21 13.81
N GLY A 587 -51.99 -3.11 13.21
CA GLY A 587 -51.52 -1.93 12.48
C GLY A 587 -51.13 -2.30 11.05
N THR A 588 -51.97 -1.92 10.10
CA THR A 588 -51.80 -2.02 8.64
C THR A 588 -51.10 -0.74 8.15
N HIS A 589 -50.00 -0.84 7.39
CA HIS A 589 -49.41 0.29 6.69
C HIS A 589 -49.62 0.15 5.17
N ALA A 590 -50.17 1.22 4.60
CA ALA A 590 -50.51 1.40 3.20
C ALA A 590 -49.30 1.74 2.33
N ALA A 591 -49.42 1.40 1.04
CA ALA A 591 -48.56 1.83 -0.05
C ALA A 591 -48.75 3.32 -0.39
N PRO A 592 -47.78 3.97 -1.06
CA PRO A 592 -47.99 5.22 -1.74
C PRO A 592 -47.98 5.05 -3.27
N ASP A 593 -48.91 5.75 -3.94
CA ASP A 593 -48.76 6.20 -5.33
C ASP A 593 -49.00 7.72 -5.33
N ALA A 594 -48.01 8.46 -5.82
CA ALA A 594 -48.11 9.73 -6.55
C ALA A 594 -46.74 10.07 -7.15
#